data_AF-A0A136KF95-F1
#
_entry.id   AF-A0A136KF95-F1
#
_cell.length_a   1.000
_cell.length_b   1.000
_cell.length_c   1.000
_cell.angle_alpha   90.00
_cell.angle_beta   90.00
_cell.angle_gamma   90.00
#
_symmetry.space_group_name_H-M   'P 1'
#
loop_
_entity.id
_entity.type
_entity.pdbx_description
1 polymer ?
#
loop_
_entity_poly.entity_id
_entity_poly.type
_entity_poly.pdbx_seq_one_letter_code
_entity_poly.pdbx_strand_id
1 'polypeptide(L)' 'MADALKRDEKVVVTGFGTFLVRKRASRKGRNPQTGAEIQIPATKTPGFTAGKSLKRLVK' A
#
# COMPACT_ATOMS: atom_id res chain seq x y z
N MET A 1 -5.89 -6.21 13.27
CA MET A 1 -5.56 -5.51 12.00
C MET A 1 -4.60 -6.32 11.14
N ALA A 2 -3.46 -6.75 11.68
CA ALA A 2 -2.48 -7.57 10.94
C ALA A 2 -3.10 -8.85 10.33
N ASP A 3 -3.91 -9.60 11.09
CA ASP A 3 -4.54 -10.83 10.58
C ASP A 3 -5.53 -10.57 9.44
N ALA A 4 -6.33 -9.50 9.53
CA ALA A 4 -7.24 -9.08 8.47
C ALA A 4 -6.47 -8.75 7.18
N LEU A 5 -5.37 -7.98 7.29
CA LEU A 5 -4.51 -7.68 6.14
C LEU A 5 -3.83 -8.94 5.58
N LYS A 6 -3.44 -9.89 6.43
CA LYS A 6 -2.90 -11.18 5.99
C LYS A 6 -3.92 -11.98 5.15
N ARG A 7 -5.21 -11.82 5.44
CA ARG A 7 -6.33 -12.40 4.69
C ARG A 7 -6.81 -11.53 3.51
N ASP A 8 -6.05 -10.51 3.12
CA ASP A 8 -6.43 -9.52 2.09
C ASP A 8 -7.72 -8.73 2.40
N GLU A 9 -8.17 -8.72 3.66
CA GLU A 9 -9.35 -7.96 4.08
C GLU A 9 -9.02 -6.49 4.30
N LYS A 10 -10.02 -5.62 4.08
CA LYS A 10 -9.90 -4.19 4.38
C LYS A 10 -10.28 -3.93 5.82
N VAL A 11 -9.51 -3.09 6.51
CA VAL A 11 -9.82 -2.64 7.87
C VAL A 11 -10.17 -1.16 7.81
N VAL A 12 -11.44 -0.84 8.08
CA VAL A 12 -11.94 0.54 8.11
C VAL A 12 -11.92 1.04 9.55
N VAL A 13 -11.24 2.16 9.78
CA VAL A 13 -11.25 2.88 11.05
C VAL A 13 -12.02 4.19 10.83
N THR A 14 -13.27 4.21 11.28
CA THR A 14 -14.17 5.35 11.11
C THR A 14 -13.53 6.65 11.61
N GLY A 15 -13.60 7.70 10.80
CA GLY A 15 -12.96 9.00 11.09
C GLY A 15 -11.46 9.06 10.78
N PHE A 16 -10.73 7.95 10.84
CA PHE A 16 -9.27 7.95 10.63
C PHE A 16 -8.87 7.57 9.19
N GLY A 17 -9.33 6.43 8.69
CA GLY A 17 -8.98 5.95 7.35
C GLY A 17 -9.12 4.44 7.18
N THR A 18 -8.63 3.93 6.06
CA THR A 18 -8.76 2.52 5.67
C THR A 18 -7.40 1.91 5.39
N PHE A 19 -7.14 0.77 6.02
CA PHE A 19 -5.99 -0.09 5.72
C PHE A 19 -6.41 -1.19 4.75
N LEU A 20 -5.58 -1.46 3.76
CA LEU A 20 -5.83 -2.47 2.73
C LEU A 20 -4.52 -3.04 2.18
N VAL A 21 -4.61 -4.21 1.54
CA VAL A 21 -3.50 -4.76 0.75
C VAL A 21 -3.62 -4.31 -0.70
N ARG A 22 -2.56 -3.69 -1.23
CA ARG A 22 -2.45 -3.31 -2.65
C ARG A 22 -1.63 -4.37 -3.40
N LYS A 23 -2.22 -4.92 -4.47
CA LYS A 23 -1.52 -5.78 -5.43
C LYS A 23 -0.76 -4.89 -6.42
N ARG A 24 0.55 -5.06 -6.52
CA ARG A 24 1.40 -4.41 -7.50
C ARG A 24 1.76 -5.43 -8.58
N ALA A 25 1.46 -5.11 -9.83
CA ALA A 25 1.84 -5.94 -10.97
C ALA A 25 3.37 -6.02 -11.12
N SER A 26 3.84 -7.07 -11.78
CA SER A 26 5.24 -7.15 -12.17
C SER A 26 5.57 -6.03 -13.15
N ARG A 27 6.77 -5.49 -13.06
CA ARG A 27 7.22 -4.39 -13.92
C ARG A 27 8.72 -4.41 -14.09
N LYS A 28 9.19 -3.80 -15.16
CA LYS A 28 10.62 -3.48 -15.30
C LYS A 28 10.96 -2.29 -14.41
N GLY A 29 12.01 -2.44 -13.63
CA GLY A 29 12.65 -1.37 -12.85
C GLY A 29 14.11 -1.21 -13.27
N ARG A 30 14.84 -0.36 -12.54
CA ARG A 30 16.28 -0.23 -12.69
C ARG A 30 16.96 -0.34 -11.33
N ASN A 31 18.13 -0.96 -11.31
CA ASN A 31 18.98 -0.95 -10.13
C ASN A 31 19.42 0.50 -9.86
N PRO A 32 19.13 1.08 -8.68
CA PRO A 32 19.47 2.47 -8.38
C PRO A 32 20.99 2.74 -8.32
N GLN A 33 21.83 1.72 -8.13
CA GLN A 33 23.28 1.86 -8.07
C GLN A 33 23.95 1.73 -9.44
N THR A 34 23.44 0.88 -10.33
CA THR A 34 24.10 0.54 -11.62
C THR A 34 23.31 0.97 -12.85
N GLY A 35 22.04 1.32 -12.71
CA GLY A 35 21.15 1.67 -13.83
C GLY A 35 20.67 0.48 -14.66
N ALA A 36 21.18 -0.73 -14.41
CA ALA A 36 20.79 -1.94 -15.14
C ALA A 36 19.29 -2.23 -14.98
N GLU A 37 18.63 -2.70 -16.05
CA GLU A 37 17.23 -3.11 -15.99
C GLU A 37 17.07 -4.38 -15.13
N ILE A 38 16.05 -4.36 -14.26
CA ILE A 38 15.71 -5.49 -13.40
C ILE A 38 14.22 -5.79 -13.50
N GLN A 39 13.85 -7.06 -13.47
CA GLN A 39 12.45 -7.47 -13.38
C GLN A 39 12.00 -7.44 -11.92
N ILE A 40 11.00 -6.62 -11.61
CA ILE A 40 10.38 -6.59 -10.28
C ILE A 40 9.15 -7.49 -10.32
N PRO A 41 9.09 -8.58 -9.53
CA PRO A 41 7.95 -9.49 -9.54
C PRO A 41 6.70 -8.81 -8.97
N ALA A 42 5.54 -9.38 -9.29
CA ALA A 42 4.28 -8.94 -8.70
C ALA A 42 4.32 -9.17 -7.18
N THR A 43 3.83 -8.21 -6.40
CA THR A 43 3.91 -8.26 -4.95
C THR A 43 2.68 -7.64 -4.28
N LYS A 44 2.48 -7.99 -3.01
CA LYS A 44 1.46 -7.39 -2.15
C LYS A 44 2.13 -6.41 -1.20
N THR A 45 1.57 -5.21 -1.08
CA THR A 45 2.08 -4.17 -0.18
C THR A 45 0.96 -3.62 0.69
N PRO A 46 1.21 -3.33 1.98
CA PRO A 46 0.23 -2.62 2.79
C PRO A 46 -0.01 -1.22 2.23
N GLY A 47 -1.25 -0.76 2.31
CA GLY A 47 -1.66 0.57 1.90
C GLY A 47 -2.62 1.18 2.91
N PHE A 48 -2.52 2.49 3.07
CA PHE A 48 -3.42 3.29 3.89
C PHE A 48 -4.05 4.40 3.06
N THR A 49 -5.34 4.63 3.27
CA THR A 49 -6.08 5.74 2.71
C THR A 49 -6.63 6.58 3.85
N ALA A 50 -6.12 7.80 4.02
CA ALA A 50 -6.59 8.72 5.04
C ALA A 50 -8.05 9.12 4.83
N GLY A 51 -8.83 9.06 5.92
CA GLY A 51 -10.23 9.45 5.97
C GLY A 51 -10.42 10.97 5.91
N LYS A 52 -11.66 11.40 5.65
CA LYS A 52 -12.01 12.82 5.52
C LYS A 52 -11.73 13.61 6.81
N SER A 53 -11.97 13.03 7.98
CA SER A 53 -11.76 13.74 9.25
C SER A 53 -10.26 13.92 9.53
N LEU A 54 -9.44 12.87 9.39
CA LEU A 54 -7.98 12.98 9.50
C LEU A 54 -7.40 14.03 8.54
N LYS A 55 -7.81 14.01 7.27
CA LYS A 55 -7.36 15.02 6.28
C LYS A 55 -7.75 16.45 6.63
N ARG A 56 -8.87 16.65 7.32
CA ARG A 56 -9.33 17.97 7.76
C ARG A 56 -8.59 18.47 9.00
N LEU A 57 -8.17 17.58 9.90
CA LEU A 57 -7.40 17.96 11.09
C LEU A 57 -5.97 18.43 10.79
N VAL A 58 -5.41 18.01 9.65
CA VAL A 58 -4.03 18.29 9.24
C VAL A 58 -3.94 19.40 8.18
N LYS A 59 -5.08 19.93 7.74
CA LYS A 59 -5.17 21.09 6.84
C LYS A 59 -5.34 22.37 7.64
#